data_AF-A0A0M0BP78-F1
#
_entry.id   AF-A0A0M0BP78-F1
#
_cell.length_a   1.000
_cell.length_b   1.000
_cell.length_c   1.000
_cell.angle_alpha   90.00
_cell.angle_beta   90.00
_cell.angle_gamma   90.00
#
_symmetry.space_group_name_H-M   'P 1'
#
loop_
_entity.id
_entity.type
_entity.pdbx_description
1 polymer ?
#
loop_
_entity_poly.entity_id
_entity_poly.type
_entity_poly.pdbx_seq_one_letter_code
_entity_poly.pdbx_strand_id
1 'polypeptide(L)'
;MIQAKLEPYLGFLHSTQFGKPSLVCDVQELYRQLVDDFLVQYCQSLRVKDFIVKTEDMTRNKKGKRIYLNDAQTRDLMKQLDKFFESYVDVSRMQVGKRQTIETLINEEALLLAKVLRNEQKNWIPRIARS
;
A
#
# COMPACT_ATOMS: atom_id res chain seq x y z
N MET A 1 2.86 9.17 -5.34
CA MET A 1 2.59 10.58 -4.94
C MET A 1 3.63 11.56 -5.45
N ILE A 2 4.90 11.42 -5.03
CA ILE A 2 5.98 12.34 -5.44
C ILE A 2 6.12 12.42 -6.95
N GLN A 3 6.11 11.29 -7.65
CA GLN A 3 6.17 11.24 -9.12
C GLN A 3 5.00 11.97 -9.80
N ALA A 4 3.83 12.01 -9.15
CA ALA A 4 2.64 12.74 -9.63
C ALA A 4 2.64 14.23 -9.22
N LYS A 5 3.69 14.69 -8.53
CA LYS A 5 3.80 16.04 -7.94
C LYS A 5 2.66 16.38 -6.98
N LEU A 6 2.23 15.38 -6.21
CA LEU A 6 1.23 15.54 -5.14
C LEU A 6 1.92 15.64 -3.78
N GLU A 7 1.37 16.46 -2.89
CA GLU A 7 1.81 16.62 -1.51
C GLU A 7 1.34 15.41 -0.67
N PRO A 8 2.24 14.47 -0.27
CA PRO A 8 1.84 13.22 0.38
C PRO A 8 1.16 13.39 1.74
N TYR A 9 1.37 14.53 2.42
CA TYR A 9 0.86 14.78 3.76
C TYR A 9 -0.51 15.47 3.80
N LEU A 10 -1.08 15.84 2.65
CA LEU A 10 -2.38 16.51 2.52
C LEU A 10 -3.44 15.58 1.91
N GLY A 11 -4.03 14.73 2.73
CA GLY A 11 -5.15 13.86 2.42
C GLY A 11 -6.51 14.53 2.61
N PHE A 12 -7.55 13.86 2.12
CA PHE A 12 -8.96 14.25 2.15
C PHE A 12 -9.77 13.39 3.12
N LEU A 13 -9.48 12.09 3.22
CA LEU A 13 -10.25 11.14 4.05
C LEU A 13 -9.62 10.97 5.44
N HIS A 14 -8.33 10.70 5.49
CA HIS A 14 -7.61 10.59 6.76
C HIS A 14 -7.27 11.96 7.32
N SER A 15 -7.46 12.14 8.63
CA SER A 15 -7.06 13.37 9.30
C SER A 15 -5.57 13.65 9.11
N THR A 16 -5.26 14.91 8.81
CA THR A 16 -3.88 15.40 8.72
C THR A 16 -3.29 15.41 10.12
N GLN A 17 -2.34 14.52 10.35
CA GLN A 17 -1.55 14.46 11.58
C GLN A 17 -0.10 14.73 11.22
N PHE A 18 0.62 15.41 12.12
CA PHE A 18 2.03 15.73 11.88
C PHE A 18 2.83 14.43 11.61
N GLY A 19 3.55 14.40 10.49
CA GLY A 19 4.35 13.25 10.07
C GLY A 19 3.57 12.07 9.47
N LYS A 20 2.23 12.12 9.40
CA LYS A 20 1.43 11.08 8.74
C LYS A 20 1.21 11.45 7.27
N PRO A 21 1.68 10.64 6.30
CA PRO A 21 1.42 10.87 4.88
C PRO A 21 -0.04 10.55 4.54
N SER A 22 -0.95 11.43 4.96
CA SER A 22 -2.40 11.18 4.94
C SER A 22 -2.95 10.91 3.54
N LEU A 23 -2.43 11.56 2.49
CA LEU A 23 -2.82 11.28 1.11
C LEU A 23 -2.36 9.90 0.64
N VAL A 24 -1.20 9.43 1.11
CA VAL A 24 -0.75 8.06 0.83
C VAL A 24 -1.73 7.05 1.45
N CYS A 25 -2.16 7.30 2.70
CA CYS A 25 -3.17 6.47 3.34
C CYS A 25 -4.50 6.47 2.57
N ASP A 26 -4.96 7.62 2.10
CA ASP A 26 -6.21 7.71 1.32
C ASP A 26 -6.16 6.86 0.05
N VAL A 27 -5.06 6.92 -0.70
CA VAL A 27 -4.92 6.14 -1.94
C VAL A 27 -4.64 4.67 -1.65
N GLN A 28 -3.98 4.35 -0.53
CA GLN A 28 -3.79 2.97 -0.08
C GLN A 28 -5.13 2.26 0.11
N GLU A 29 -6.18 2.94 0.59
CA GLU A 29 -7.50 2.33 0.78
C GLU A 29 -8.09 1.72 -0.49
N LEU A 30 -7.78 2.26 -1.68
CA LEU A 30 -8.27 1.72 -2.95
C LEU A 30 -7.77 0.30 -3.24
N TYR A 31 -6.57 -0.02 -2.76
CA TYR A 31 -5.86 -1.25 -3.08
C TYR A 31 -5.59 -2.11 -1.85
N ARG A 32 -6.07 -1.69 -0.66
CA ARG A 32 -5.82 -2.39 0.61
C ARG A 32 -6.32 -3.83 0.56
N GLN A 33 -7.47 -4.07 -0.07
CA GLN A 33 -7.99 -5.44 -0.23
C GLN A 33 -7.02 -6.36 -0.99
N LEU A 34 -6.35 -5.89 -2.04
CA LEU A 34 -5.38 -6.69 -2.79
C LEU A 34 -4.19 -7.11 -1.92
N VAL A 35 -3.69 -6.16 -1.10
CA VAL A 35 -2.59 -6.42 -0.16
C VAL A 35 -3.03 -7.33 0.98
N ASP A 36 -4.25 -7.15 1.49
CA ASP A 36 -4.83 -8.00 2.53
C ASP A 36 -4.94 -9.45 2.03
N ASP A 37 -5.45 -9.68 0.81
CA ASP A 37 -5.55 -11.01 0.20
C ASP A 37 -4.16 -11.66 0.02
N PHE A 38 -3.17 -10.90 -0.45
CA PHE A 38 -1.78 -11.36 -0.51
C PHE A 38 -1.23 -11.76 0.87
N LEU A 39 -1.45 -10.92 1.89
CA LEU A 39 -0.97 -11.18 3.25
C LEU A 39 -1.63 -12.40 3.86
N VAL A 40 -2.95 -12.59 3.67
CA VAL A 40 -3.67 -13.78 4.13
C VAL A 40 -3.05 -15.03 3.50
N GLN A 41 -2.83 -15.04 2.20
CA GLN A 41 -2.20 -16.18 1.50
C GLN A 41 -0.79 -16.46 2.02
N TYR A 42 0.05 -15.43 2.16
CA TYR A 42 1.41 -15.57 2.69
C TYR A 42 1.40 -16.21 4.09
N CYS A 43 0.51 -15.71 4.96
CA CYS A 43 0.44 -16.11 6.36
C CYS A 43 -0.01 -17.55 6.58
N GLN A 44 -0.70 -18.17 5.61
CA GLN A 44 -1.11 -19.59 5.71
C GLN A 44 0.06 -20.56 5.90
N SER A 45 1.26 -20.19 5.46
CA SER A 45 2.46 -21.02 5.57
C SER A 45 3.26 -20.79 6.86
N LEU A 46 2.95 -19.73 7.61
CA LEU A 46 3.71 -19.32 8.80
C LEU A 46 3.39 -20.21 10.00
N ARG A 47 4.41 -20.43 10.83
CA ARG A 47 4.29 -21.19 12.09
C ARG A 47 4.69 -20.32 13.27
N VAL A 48 4.34 -20.75 14.48
CA VAL A 48 4.70 -20.02 15.72
C VAL A 48 6.21 -19.71 15.82
N LYS A 49 7.06 -20.65 15.39
CA LYS A 49 8.53 -20.48 15.38
C LYS A 49 9.03 -19.37 14.44
N ASP A 50 8.19 -18.94 13.51
CA ASP A 50 8.49 -17.88 12.56
C ASP A 50 8.33 -16.49 13.18
N PHE A 51 7.79 -16.41 14.40
CA PHE A 51 7.60 -15.17 15.14
C PHE A 51 8.56 -15.07 16.33
N ILE A 52 8.93 -13.83 16.66
CA ILE A 52 9.75 -13.48 17.82
C ILE A 52 9.01 -12.47 18.69
N VAL A 53 9.14 -12.61 20.02
CA VAL A 53 8.59 -11.66 20.98
C VAL A 53 9.70 -10.73 21.44
N LYS A 54 9.53 -9.43 21.24
CA LYS A 54 10.44 -8.40 21.74
C LYS A 54 9.74 -7.60 22.83
N THR A 55 10.49 -7.23 23.87
CA THR A 55 10.01 -6.29 24.89
C THR A 55 10.53 -4.92 24.51
N GLU A 56 9.63 -3.95 24.36
CA GLU A 56 9.95 -2.60 23.94
C GLU A 56 9.44 -1.57 24.94
N ASP A 57 10.19 -0.47 25.07
CA ASP A 57 9.79 0.69 25.83
C ASP A 57 8.74 1.48 25.04
N MET A 58 7.53 1.49 25.56
CA MET A 58 6.40 2.24 25.04
C MET A 58 6.36 3.65 25.62
N THR A 59 5.52 4.50 25.04
CA THR A 59 5.25 5.84 25.60
C THR A 59 4.85 5.76 27.07
N ARG A 60 5.33 6.73 27.86
CA ARG A 60 5.13 6.82 29.32
C ARG A 60 5.86 5.73 30.15
N ASN A 61 7.05 5.30 29.73
CA ASN A 61 7.91 4.34 30.45
C ASN A 61 7.25 2.98 30.72
N LYS A 62 6.32 2.56 29.86
CA LYS A 62 5.68 1.25 29.97
C LYS A 62 6.42 0.23 29.12
N LYS A 63 6.70 -0.96 29.65
CA LYS A 63 7.26 -2.06 28.84
C LYS A 63 6.13 -2.89 28.24
N GLY A 64 6.15 -3.07 26.93
CA GLY A 64 5.17 -3.87 26.18
C GLY A 64 5.84 -5.03 25.45
N LYS A 65 5.18 -6.19 25.39
CA LYS A 65 5.57 -7.30 24.52
C LYS A 65 4.94 -7.12 23.15
N ARG A 66 5.74 -7.20 22.08
CA ARG A 66 5.31 -7.16 20.68
C ARG A 66 5.77 -8.40 19.94
N ILE A 67 4.96 -8.84 18.99
CA ILE A 67 5.23 -10.00 18.14
C ILE A 67 5.69 -9.50 16.78
N TYR A 68 6.81 -10.03 16.30
CA TYR A 68 7.39 -9.71 15.00
C TYR A 68 7.61 -10.99 14.22
N LEU A 69 7.62 -10.90 12.89
CA LEU A 69 8.26 -11.93 12.08
C LEU A 69 9.76 -11.97 12.41
N ASN A 70 10.35 -13.17 12.37
CA ASN A 70 11.80 -13.29 12.44
C ASN A 70 12.44 -12.69 11.17
N ASP A 71 13.75 -12.49 11.21
CA ASP A 71 14.45 -11.81 10.11
C ASP A 71 14.40 -12.60 8.79
N ALA A 72 14.31 -13.94 8.86
CA ALA A 72 14.20 -14.79 7.67
C ALA A 72 12.86 -14.59 6.96
N GLN A 73 11.75 -14.66 7.71
CA GLN A 73 10.41 -14.43 7.15
C GLN A 73 10.19 -12.96 6.79
N THR A 74 10.80 -12.02 7.53
CA THR A 74 10.72 -10.60 7.15
C THR A 74 11.34 -10.38 5.77
N ARG A 75 12.52 -10.95 5.49
CA ARG A 75 13.15 -10.85 4.15
C ARG A 75 12.33 -11.57 3.07
N ASP A 76 11.78 -12.74 3.40
CA ASP A 76 10.97 -13.49 2.44
C ASP A 76 9.66 -12.76 2.10
N LEU A 77 8.95 -12.23 3.10
CA LEU A 77 7.76 -11.40 2.92
C LEU A 77 8.04 -10.20 2.01
N MET A 78 9.13 -9.46 2.26
CA MET A 78 9.50 -8.31 1.42
C MET A 78 9.74 -8.74 -0.03
N LYS A 79 10.48 -9.84 -0.25
CA LYS A 79 10.72 -10.38 -1.59
C LYS A 79 9.44 -10.83 -2.29
N GLN A 80 8.50 -11.44 -1.56
CA GLN A 80 7.21 -11.86 -2.13
C GLN A 80 6.32 -10.66 -2.43
N LEU A 81 6.35 -9.63 -1.57
CA LEU A 81 5.60 -8.39 -1.76
C LEU A 81 6.10 -7.60 -2.99
N ASP A 82 7.43 -7.53 -3.18
CA ASP A 82 8.01 -6.89 -4.38
C ASP A 82 7.50 -7.59 -5.66
N LYS A 83 7.54 -8.93 -5.69
CA LYS A 83 6.99 -9.72 -6.80
C LYS A 83 5.49 -9.52 -6.98
N PHE A 84 4.76 -9.37 -5.89
CA PHE A 84 3.32 -9.10 -5.95
C PHE A 84 3.04 -7.76 -6.64
N PHE A 85 3.81 -6.71 -6.33
CA PHE A 85 3.67 -5.42 -7.02
C PHE A 85 4.01 -5.48 -8.53
N GLU A 86 4.92 -6.37 -8.92
CA GLU A 86 5.25 -6.68 -10.32
C GLU A 86 4.21 -7.58 -11.03
N SER A 87 3.29 -8.19 -10.27
CA SER A 87 2.25 -9.05 -10.84
C SER A 87 1.21 -8.25 -11.63
N TYR A 88 0.60 -8.89 -12.62
CA TYR A 88 -0.35 -8.25 -13.55
C TYR A 88 -1.79 -8.34 -13.08
N VAL A 89 -2.54 -7.27 -13.31
CA VAL A 89 -3.99 -7.20 -13.16
C VAL A 89 -4.65 -6.83 -14.49
N ASP A 90 -5.86 -7.34 -14.71
CA ASP A 90 -6.67 -7.08 -15.91
C ASP A 90 -7.40 -5.73 -15.81
N VAL A 91 -6.60 -4.67 -15.60
CA VAL A 91 -7.03 -3.28 -15.62
C VAL A 91 -6.29 -2.57 -16.73
N SER A 92 -7.04 -1.99 -17.67
CA SER A 92 -6.47 -1.25 -18.80
C SER A 92 -5.60 -0.08 -18.34
N ARG A 93 -4.48 0.10 -19.04
CA ARG A 93 -3.59 1.25 -18.82
C ARG A 93 -4.25 2.54 -19.27
N MET A 94 -3.79 3.66 -18.71
CA MET A 94 -4.17 4.99 -19.20
C MET A 94 -3.76 5.23 -20.66
N GLN A 95 -2.66 4.62 -21.11
CA GLN A 95 -2.15 4.75 -22.48
C GLN A 95 -2.63 3.56 -23.36
N VAL A 96 -1.75 2.58 -23.60
CA VAL A 96 -2.02 1.40 -24.42
C VAL A 96 -1.71 0.16 -23.61
N GLY A 97 -2.66 -0.77 -23.56
CA GLY A 97 -2.50 -2.06 -22.89
C GLY A 97 -3.76 -2.50 -22.16
N LYS A 98 -4.09 -3.79 -22.26
CA LYS A 98 -5.28 -4.39 -21.61
C LYS A 98 -5.04 -4.79 -20.15
N ARG A 99 -3.78 -4.81 -19.72
CA ARG A 99 -3.33 -5.22 -18.39
C ARG A 99 -2.08 -4.42 -17.99
N GLN A 100 -1.79 -4.38 -16.70
CA GLN A 100 -0.64 -3.67 -16.14
C GLN A 100 -0.21 -4.27 -14.82
N THR A 101 0.99 -3.92 -14.34
CA THR A 101 1.42 -4.32 -13.00
C THR A 101 0.63 -3.57 -11.91
N ILE A 102 0.50 -4.15 -10.72
CA ILE A 102 -0.14 -3.47 -9.58
C ILE A 102 0.58 -2.15 -9.26
N GLU A 103 1.91 -2.13 -9.30
CA GLU A 103 2.69 -0.90 -9.11
C GLU A 103 2.32 0.18 -10.13
N THR A 104 2.22 -0.21 -11.42
CA THR A 104 1.84 0.71 -12.49
C THR A 104 0.43 1.26 -12.26
N LEU A 105 -0.51 0.40 -11.86
CA LEU A 105 -1.88 0.80 -11.57
C LEU A 105 -1.92 1.87 -10.46
N ILE A 106 -1.21 1.65 -9.35
CA ILE A 106 -1.12 2.60 -8.22
C ILE A 106 -0.51 3.94 -8.69
N ASN A 107 0.55 3.89 -9.49
CA ASN A 107 1.21 5.09 -9.99
C ASN A 107 0.33 5.89 -10.96
N GLU A 108 -0.33 5.20 -11.89
CA GLU A 108 -1.31 5.81 -12.79
C GLU A 108 -2.50 6.41 -12.01
N GLU A 109 -2.89 5.82 -10.89
CA GLU A 109 -3.97 6.33 -10.06
C GLU A 109 -3.62 7.67 -9.40
N ALA A 110 -2.39 7.78 -8.88
CA ALA A 110 -1.87 9.04 -8.37
C ALA A 110 -1.82 10.12 -9.46
N LEU A 111 -1.51 9.74 -10.71
CA LEU A 111 -1.51 10.67 -11.84
C LEU A 111 -2.93 11.14 -12.19
N LEU A 112 -3.91 10.24 -12.21
CA LEU A 112 -5.31 10.61 -12.46
C LEU A 112 -5.86 11.56 -11.40
N LEU A 113 -5.58 11.28 -10.12
CA LEU A 113 -5.95 12.17 -9.03
C LEU A 113 -5.33 13.57 -9.22
N ALA A 114 -4.04 13.63 -9.60
CA ALA A 114 -3.37 14.90 -9.86
C ALA A 114 -4.02 15.70 -11.00
N LYS A 115 -4.50 15.04 -12.07
CA LYS A 115 -5.22 15.71 -13.17
C LYS A 115 -6.51 16.35 -12.69
N VAL A 116 -7.26 15.67 -11.81
CA VAL A 116 -8.50 16.23 -11.24
C VAL A 116 -8.21 17.42 -10.34
N LEU A 117 -7.20 17.35 -9.48
CA LEU A 117 -6.83 18.46 -8.61
C LEU A 117 -6.35 19.70 -9.38
N ARG A 118 -5.81 19.52 -10.59
CA ARG A 118 -5.42 20.60 -11.51
C ARG A 118 -6.54 21.02 -12.47
N ASN A 119 -7.73 20.47 -12.32
CA ASN A 119 -8.88 20.74 -13.20
C ASN A 119 -8.64 20.38 -14.68
N GLU A 120 -7.70 19.46 -14.95
CA GLU A 120 -7.43 18.91 -16.30
C GLU A 120 -8.46 17.82 -16.67
N GLN A 121 -9.09 17.22 -15.66
CA GLN A 121 -10.12 16.20 -15.80
C GLN A 121 -11.24 16.46 -14.79
N LYS A 122 -12.50 16.36 -15.24
CA LYS A 122 -13.67 16.73 -14.41
C LYS A 122 -13.97 15.74 -13.30
N ASN A 123 -13.86 14.44 -13.60
CA ASN A 123 -14.24 13.36 -12.68
C ASN A 123 -13.09 12.35 -12.55
N TRP A 124 -12.87 11.86 -11.34
CA TRP A 124 -12.00 10.73 -11.07
C TRP A 124 -12.86 9.53 -10.69
N ILE A 125 -12.74 8.44 -11.46
CA ILE A 125 -13.36 7.15 -11.16
C ILE A 125 -12.22 6.20 -10.81
N PRO A 126 -12.10 5.76 -9.55
CA PRO A 126 -11.02 4.87 -9.14
C PRO A 126 -11.00 3.57 -9.93
N ARG A 127 -9.81 3.16 -10.39
CA ARG A 127 -9.65 1.89 -11.11
C ARG A 127 -9.32 0.78 -10.12
N ILE A 128 -10.32 -0.06 -9.85
CA ILE A 128 -10.23 -1.12 -8.86
C ILE A 128 -9.89 -2.44 -9.57
N ALA A 129 -8.81 -3.10 -9.17
CA ALA A 129 -8.58 -4.49 -9.54
C ALA A 129 -9.40 -5.39 -8.60
N ARG A 130 -10.09 -6.38 -9.17
CA ARG A 130 -10.78 -7.41 -8.38
C ARG A 130 -9.79 -8.54 -8.09
N SER A 131 -9.80 -9.03 -6.85
CA SER A 131 -9.10 -10.26 -6.47
C SER A 131 -9.83 -11.52 -6.94
#